data_AF-A0A950V956-F1
#
_entry.id   AF-A0A950V956-F1
#
_cell.length_a   1.000
_cell.length_b   1.000
_cell.length_c   1.000
_cell.angle_alpha   90.00
_cell.angle_beta   90.00
_cell.angle_gamma   90.00
#
_symmetry.space_group_name_H-M   'P 1'
#
loop_
_entity.id
_entity.type
_entity.pdbx_description
1 polymer ?
#
loop_
_entity_poly.entity_id
_entity_poly.type
_entity_poly.pdbx_seq_one_letter_code
_entity_poly.pdbx_strand_id
1 'polypeptide(L)'
;MSAGAEDIIELNPATFEYSSIVLPEGEKAVTYLCGDPKHWDVQIIEGAERFVNVKPSPGAHPTDIQVLTDHNHNYTVQAKTDAKTPVDIKLFLDSTDVESLKKPPTFVPAAEAARTKVQLEQTEAELARVKKDAHEQIRSDEDQYRALYPQKLTFDYSFERDKAPFNIHSVFRDDKFTYIAANPDEVASFYEVK
;
A
#
# COMPACT_ATOMS: atom_id res chain seq x y z
N MET A 1 -32.11 12.01 -0.48
CA MET A 1 -33.22 11.13 0.01
C MET A 1 -32.51 9.96 0.65
N SER A 2 -32.87 9.58 1.87
CA SER A 2 -32.24 8.43 2.51
C SER A 2 -32.70 7.17 1.79
N ALA A 3 -31.73 6.37 1.35
CA ALA A 3 -31.92 5.13 0.63
C ALA A 3 -31.43 4.00 1.54
N GLY A 4 -32.35 3.41 2.29
CA GLY A 4 -32.11 2.18 3.03
C GLY A 4 -32.16 0.94 2.14
N ALA A 5 -31.86 -0.22 2.72
CA ALA A 5 -31.85 -1.50 2.02
C ALA A 5 -33.21 -1.88 1.38
N GLU A 6 -34.30 -1.28 1.84
CA GLU A 6 -35.69 -1.57 1.40
C GLU A 6 -36.33 -0.37 0.67
N ASP A 7 -35.61 0.74 0.50
CA ASP A 7 -36.20 1.95 -0.07
C ASP A 7 -36.14 1.90 -1.60
N ILE A 8 -37.31 2.05 -2.23
CA ILE A 8 -37.44 2.23 -3.68
C ILE A 8 -37.60 3.72 -3.94
N ILE A 9 -36.61 4.29 -4.63
CA ILE A 9 -36.59 5.71 -4.94
C ILE A 9 -37.06 5.92 -6.37
N GLU A 10 -38.02 6.82 -6.57
CA GLU A 10 -38.48 7.16 -7.91
C GLU A 10 -37.50 8.13 -8.59
N LEU A 11 -37.30 7.93 -9.89
CA LEU A 11 -36.56 8.83 -10.76
C LEU A 11 -37.38 9.12 -12.01
N ASN A 12 -37.51 10.40 -12.35
CA ASN A 12 -38.16 10.89 -13.56
C ASN A 12 -37.16 11.47 -14.58
N PRO A 13 -36.54 10.63 -15.43
CA PRO A 13 -35.61 11.08 -16.45
C PRO A 13 -36.31 11.37 -17.80
N ALA A 14 -35.63 12.12 -18.66
CA ALA A 14 -36.13 12.51 -19.98
C ALA A 14 -35.27 11.96 -21.13
N THR A 15 -35.88 11.79 -22.30
CA THR A 15 -35.26 11.12 -23.47
C THR A 15 -34.06 11.84 -24.09
N PHE A 16 -33.93 13.16 -23.89
CA PHE A 16 -32.89 13.98 -24.51
C PHE A 16 -31.85 14.50 -23.52
N GLU A 17 -31.90 14.05 -22.27
CA GLU A 17 -31.04 14.53 -21.18
C GLU A 17 -30.60 13.33 -20.33
N TYR A 18 -29.39 13.38 -19.76
CA TYR A 18 -29.00 12.39 -18.76
C TYR A 18 -29.40 12.85 -17.37
N SER A 19 -29.97 11.93 -16.60
CA SER A 19 -30.14 12.05 -15.16
C SER A 19 -28.97 11.38 -14.46
N SER A 20 -28.43 12.00 -13.43
CA SER A 20 -27.30 11.45 -12.68
C SER A 20 -27.74 11.00 -11.29
N ILE A 21 -27.62 9.70 -11.02
CA ILE A 21 -27.77 9.13 -9.69
C ILE A 21 -26.42 9.31 -8.97
N VAL A 22 -26.42 10.10 -7.91
CA VAL A 22 -25.25 10.46 -7.13
C VAL A 22 -25.22 9.60 -5.87
N LEU A 23 -24.22 8.73 -5.79
CA LEU A 23 -24.01 7.89 -4.60
C LEU A 23 -23.53 8.71 -3.40
N PRO A 24 -23.72 8.19 -2.17
CA PRO A 24 -23.14 8.77 -0.96
C PRO A 24 -21.64 9.02 -1.10
N GLU A 25 -21.14 10.01 -0.36
CA GLU A 25 -19.71 10.28 -0.32
C GLU A 25 -18.97 9.08 0.29
N GLY A 26 -17.91 8.63 -0.39
CA GLY A 26 -17.14 7.44 -0.01
C GLY A 26 -17.51 6.17 -0.77
N GLU A 27 -18.62 6.13 -1.50
CA GLU A 27 -19.01 4.98 -2.31
C GLU A 27 -18.72 5.14 -3.80
N LYS A 28 -18.45 3.99 -4.42
CA LYS A 28 -18.28 3.86 -5.87
C LYS A 28 -19.20 2.78 -6.41
N ALA A 29 -19.84 3.04 -7.55
CA ALA A 29 -20.58 2.02 -8.27
C ALA A 29 -19.60 1.00 -8.85
N VAL A 30 -19.78 -0.27 -8.51
CA VAL A 30 -19.03 -1.39 -9.10
C VAL A 30 -19.73 -1.88 -10.37
N THR A 31 -21.05 -1.99 -10.31
CA THR A 31 -21.88 -2.45 -11.42
C THR A 31 -23.33 -1.98 -11.25
N TYR A 32 -24.14 -2.19 -12.28
CA TYR A 32 -25.57 -1.97 -12.23
C TYR A 32 -26.35 -3.16 -12.80
N LEU A 33 -27.62 -3.28 -12.42
CA LEU A 33 -28.62 -4.09 -13.09
C LEU A 33 -29.74 -3.18 -13.57
N CYS A 34 -30.25 -3.43 -14.77
CA CYS A 34 -31.37 -2.70 -15.34
C CYS A 34 -32.38 -3.69 -15.91
N GLY A 35 -33.66 -3.52 -15.63
CA GLY A 35 -34.71 -4.40 -16.11
C GLY A 35 -34.94 -4.32 -17.62
N ASP A 36 -34.71 -3.16 -18.25
CA ASP A 36 -34.83 -2.95 -19.70
C ASP A 36 -33.60 -2.22 -20.29
N PRO A 37 -32.42 -2.86 -20.33
CA PRO A 37 -31.18 -2.22 -20.79
C PRO A 37 -31.18 -1.88 -22.29
N LYS A 38 -32.20 -2.31 -23.05
CA LYS A 38 -32.34 -1.99 -24.48
C LYS A 38 -32.86 -0.58 -24.70
N HIS A 39 -33.75 -0.10 -23.81
CA HIS A 39 -34.31 1.24 -23.89
C HIS A 39 -33.75 2.16 -22.81
N TRP A 40 -32.93 1.66 -21.90
CA TRP A 40 -32.32 2.44 -20.84
C TRP A 40 -30.79 2.43 -20.97
N ASP A 41 -30.23 3.58 -21.32
CA ASP A 41 -28.80 3.82 -21.40
C ASP A 41 -28.27 4.15 -20.00
N VAL A 42 -27.62 3.18 -19.35
CA VAL A 42 -27.05 3.30 -18.01
C VAL A 42 -25.53 3.22 -18.08
N GLN A 43 -24.85 4.24 -17.57
CA GLN A 43 -23.41 4.39 -17.69
C GLN A 43 -22.75 4.66 -16.35
N ILE A 44 -21.74 3.84 -16.03
CA ILE A 44 -20.76 4.07 -14.97
C ILE A 44 -19.46 4.47 -15.68
N ILE A 45 -18.94 5.66 -15.37
CA ILE A 45 -17.72 6.19 -16.01
C ILE A 45 -16.52 5.85 -15.11
N GLU A 46 -15.49 5.24 -15.69
CA GLU A 46 -14.23 4.96 -14.98
C GLU A 46 -13.60 6.26 -14.46
N GLY A 47 -13.22 6.28 -13.18
CA GLY A 47 -12.72 7.45 -12.47
C GLY A 47 -13.82 8.41 -11.96
N ALA A 48 -15.09 8.16 -12.26
CA ALA A 48 -16.23 8.92 -11.79
C ALA A 48 -17.38 8.00 -11.32
N GLU A 49 -17.04 6.86 -10.73
CA GLU A 49 -17.97 5.78 -10.36
C GLU A 49 -19.01 6.17 -9.31
N ARG A 50 -18.84 7.32 -8.66
CA ARG A 50 -19.84 7.91 -7.75
C ARG A 50 -21.10 8.38 -8.50
N PHE A 51 -21.01 8.57 -9.82
CA PHE A 51 -22.08 9.08 -10.67
C PHE A 51 -22.53 7.99 -11.65
N VAL A 52 -23.78 7.54 -11.50
CA VAL A 52 -24.42 6.63 -12.45
C VAL A 52 -25.36 7.44 -13.34
N ASN A 53 -25.04 7.54 -14.62
CA ASN A 53 -25.81 8.34 -15.56
C ASN A 53 -26.84 7.45 -16.25
N VAL A 54 -28.09 7.92 -16.30
CA VAL A 54 -29.21 7.18 -16.88
C VAL A 54 -29.94 8.05 -17.88
N LYS A 55 -30.35 7.44 -19.00
CA LYS A 55 -31.15 8.12 -20.02
C LYS A 55 -32.08 7.12 -20.72
N PRO A 56 -33.40 7.35 -20.72
CA PRO A 56 -34.34 6.53 -21.45
C PRO A 56 -34.27 6.83 -22.96
N SER A 57 -34.54 5.81 -23.77
CA SER A 57 -34.78 5.92 -25.21
C SER A 57 -36.26 6.21 -25.48
N PRO A 58 -36.62 6.72 -26.67
CA PRO A 58 -38.02 6.86 -27.05
C PRO A 58 -38.77 5.53 -26.91
N GLY A 59 -39.89 5.54 -26.18
CA GLY A 59 -40.70 4.34 -25.94
C GLY A 59 -40.26 3.47 -24.76
N ALA A 60 -39.30 3.92 -23.95
CA ALA A 60 -38.91 3.23 -22.73
C ALA A 60 -40.10 3.00 -21.78
N HIS A 61 -40.26 1.77 -21.29
CA HIS A 61 -41.19 1.45 -20.23
C HIS A 61 -40.55 1.73 -18.85
N PRO A 62 -41.37 1.93 -17.79
CA PRO A 62 -40.84 2.00 -16.43
C PRO A 62 -40.00 0.76 -16.11
N THR A 63 -38.85 0.96 -15.49
CA THR A 63 -37.88 -0.10 -15.18
C THR A 63 -37.26 0.11 -13.81
N ASP A 64 -36.66 -0.95 -13.27
CA ASP A 64 -35.78 -0.87 -12.11
C ASP A 64 -34.32 -0.71 -12.56
N ILE A 65 -33.58 0.11 -11.81
CA ILE A 65 -32.14 0.27 -11.92
C ILE A 65 -31.56 0.02 -10.53
N GLN A 66 -30.74 -1.00 -10.40
CA GLN A 66 -30.09 -1.37 -9.16
C GLN A 66 -28.60 -1.07 -9.27
N VAL A 67 -28.04 -0.32 -8.33
CA VAL A 67 -26.63 0.07 -8.30
C VAL A 67 -25.95 -0.65 -7.16
N LEU A 68 -24.99 -1.52 -7.49
CA LEU A 68 -24.18 -2.24 -6.52
C LEU A 68 -22.88 -1.48 -6.27
N THR A 69 -22.57 -1.20 -5.01
CA THR A 69 -21.39 -0.42 -4.62
C THR A 69 -20.22 -1.27 -4.14
N ASP A 70 -19.06 -0.64 -4.05
CA ASP A 70 -17.83 -1.20 -3.49
C ASP A 70 -17.95 -1.54 -1.99
N HIS A 71 -18.92 -0.95 -1.28
CA HIS A 71 -19.24 -1.24 0.12
C HIS A 71 -20.34 -2.29 0.29
N ASN A 72 -20.70 -3.00 -0.78
CA ASN A 72 -21.76 -4.01 -0.79
C ASN A 72 -23.15 -3.47 -0.46
N HIS A 73 -23.40 -2.18 -0.74
CA HIS A 73 -24.75 -1.64 -0.71
C HIS A 73 -25.42 -1.82 -2.08
N ASN A 74 -26.73 -2.05 -2.05
CA ASN A 74 -27.55 -2.13 -3.26
C ASN A 74 -28.63 -1.04 -3.22
N TYR A 75 -28.53 -0.06 -4.09
CA TYR A 75 -29.51 1.01 -4.22
C TYR A 75 -30.47 0.73 -5.36
N THR A 76 -31.77 0.67 -5.07
CA THR A 76 -32.79 0.41 -6.09
C THR A 76 -33.56 1.68 -6.43
N VAL A 77 -33.56 2.02 -7.72
CA VAL A 77 -34.28 3.18 -8.26
C VAL A 77 -35.32 2.69 -9.26
N GLN A 78 -36.56 3.15 -9.10
CA GLN A 78 -37.62 2.95 -10.08
C GLN A 78 -37.63 4.13 -11.06
N ALA A 79 -37.17 3.88 -12.27
CA ALA A 79 -37.10 4.90 -13.32
C ALA A 79 -38.36 4.86 -14.18
N LYS A 80 -39.05 6.01 -14.30
CA LYS A 80 -40.24 6.18 -15.13
C LYS A 80 -40.22 7.55 -15.78
N THR A 81 -40.60 7.65 -17.05
CA THR A 81 -40.69 8.95 -17.73
C THR A 81 -42.13 9.45 -17.69
N ASP A 82 -42.35 10.59 -17.04
CA ASP A 82 -43.61 11.32 -17.01
C ASP A 82 -43.42 12.77 -17.46
N ALA A 83 -43.98 13.10 -18.63
CA ALA A 83 -43.90 14.43 -19.22
C ALA A 83 -44.65 15.52 -18.42
N LYS A 84 -45.52 15.14 -17.47
CA LYS A 84 -46.25 16.09 -16.60
C LYS A 84 -45.46 16.47 -15.36
N THR A 85 -44.43 15.70 -15.03
CA THR A 85 -43.60 15.89 -13.85
C THR A 85 -42.27 16.52 -14.27
N PRO A 86 -41.70 17.47 -13.49
CA PRO A 86 -40.36 18.00 -13.77
C PRO A 86 -39.33 16.88 -13.90
N VAL A 87 -38.36 17.08 -14.79
CA VAL A 87 -37.28 16.12 -15.04
C VAL A 87 -36.27 16.17 -13.90
N ASP A 88 -35.89 15.00 -13.39
CA ASP A 88 -34.85 14.86 -12.38
C ASP A 88 -33.46 14.85 -13.04
N ILE A 89 -32.74 15.96 -12.96
CA ILE A 89 -31.37 16.03 -13.52
C ILE A 89 -30.35 15.33 -12.61
N LYS A 90 -30.54 15.40 -11.29
CA LYS A 90 -29.71 14.75 -10.29
C LYS A 90 -30.53 14.15 -9.17
N LEU A 91 -30.27 12.91 -8.84
CA LEU A 91 -30.83 12.20 -7.69
C LEU A 91 -29.72 11.91 -6.68
N PHE A 92 -29.78 12.54 -5.51
CA PHE A 92 -28.80 12.30 -4.44
C PHE A 92 -29.31 11.22 -3.49
N LEU A 93 -28.54 10.15 -3.39
CA LEU A 93 -28.77 9.04 -2.48
C LEU A 93 -27.95 9.26 -1.20
N ASP A 94 -28.58 9.02 -0.05
CA ASP A 94 -27.93 9.00 1.25
C ASP A 94 -27.98 7.57 1.80
N SER A 95 -26.87 7.05 2.32
CA SER A 95 -26.85 5.71 2.93
C SER A 95 -27.50 5.75 4.32
N THR A 96 -28.30 4.74 4.66
CA THR A 96 -28.76 4.53 6.04
C THR A 96 -27.69 3.92 6.95
N ASP A 97 -26.65 3.31 6.38
CA ASP A 97 -25.51 2.73 7.11
C ASP A 97 -24.25 3.59 6.91
N VAL A 98 -24.23 4.75 7.57
CA VAL A 98 -23.07 5.67 7.53
C VAL A 98 -21.81 5.10 8.18
N GLU A 99 -21.91 4.06 9.01
CA GLU A 99 -20.74 3.46 9.66
C GLU A 99 -20.02 2.48 8.73
N SER A 100 -20.73 1.79 7.82
CA SER A 100 -20.09 0.97 6.80
C SER A 100 -19.27 1.81 5.82
N LEU A 101 -19.68 3.06 5.53
CA LEU A 101 -18.95 3.99 4.67
C LEU A 101 -17.56 4.40 5.20
N LYS A 102 -17.32 4.23 6.51
CA LYS A 102 -16.01 4.51 7.11
C LYS A 102 -15.05 3.33 7.00
N LYS A 103 -15.57 2.14 6.68
CA LYS A 103 -14.75 0.93 6.54
C LYS A 103 -14.09 0.92 5.15
N PRO A 104 -12.98 0.20 4.98
CA PRO A 104 -12.43 -0.02 3.64
C PRO A 104 -13.47 -0.67 2.73
N PRO A 105 -13.44 -0.35 1.41
CA PRO A 105 -14.34 -0.98 0.45
C PRO A 105 -14.14 -2.50 0.43
N THR A 106 -15.24 -3.22 0.31
CA THR A 106 -15.25 -4.69 0.24
C THR A 106 -14.82 -5.18 -1.14
N PHE A 107 -15.22 -4.46 -2.19
CA PHE A 107 -14.86 -4.76 -3.57
C PHE A 107 -13.91 -3.72 -4.12
N VAL A 108 -12.80 -4.17 -4.68
CA VAL A 108 -11.89 -3.32 -5.46
C VAL A 108 -12.02 -3.68 -6.93
N PRO A 109 -12.05 -2.70 -7.86
CA PRO A 109 -12.03 -2.98 -9.28
C PRO A 109 -10.83 -3.87 -9.65
N ALA A 110 -11.05 -4.88 -10.50
CA ALA A 110 -10.01 -5.84 -10.87
C ALA A 110 -8.76 -5.17 -11.48
N ALA A 111 -8.95 -4.07 -12.21
CA ALA A 111 -7.86 -3.28 -12.78
C ALA A 111 -6.99 -2.58 -11.71
N GLU A 112 -7.59 -2.13 -10.60
CA GLU A 112 -6.84 -1.55 -9.48
C GLU A 112 -6.09 -2.62 -8.70
N ALA A 113 -6.71 -3.78 -8.47
CA ALA A 113 -6.06 -4.92 -7.83
C ALA A 113 -4.84 -5.41 -8.63
N ALA A 114 -4.98 -5.52 -9.96
CA ALA A 114 -3.89 -5.91 -10.85
C ALA A 114 -2.73 -4.90 -10.81
N ARG A 115 -3.02 -3.60 -10.89
CA ARG A 115 -2.02 -2.53 -10.78
C ARG A 115 -1.26 -2.58 -9.44
N THR A 116 -2.00 -2.75 -8.35
CA THR A 116 -1.41 -2.85 -7.00
C THR A 116 -0.50 -4.06 -6.88
N LYS A 117 -0.90 -5.21 -7.44
CA LYS A 117 -0.09 -6.42 -7.44
C LYS A 117 1.23 -6.23 -8.19
N VAL A 118 1.21 -5.63 -9.38
CA VAL A 118 2.43 -5.31 -10.14
C VAL A 118 3.35 -4.38 -9.36
N GLN A 119 2.79 -3.36 -8.70
CA GLN A 119 3.58 -2.43 -7.88
C GLN A 119 4.23 -3.12 -6.69
N LEU A 120 3.53 -4.06 -6.05
CA LEU A 120 4.08 -4.87 -4.96
C LEU A 120 5.24 -5.75 -5.45
N GLU A 121 5.07 -6.45 -6.56
CA GLU A 121 6.12 -7.29 -7.15
C GLU A 121 7.37 -6.47 -7.50
N GLN A 122 7.20 -5.26 -8.06
CA GLN A 122 8.30 -4.35 -8.35
C GLN A 122 9.00 -3.86 -7.07
N THR A 123 8.23 -3.53 -6.04
CA THR A 123 8.76 -3.04 -4.76
C THR A 123 9.53 -4.14 -4.02
N GLU A 124 9.02 -5.37 -4.04
CA GLU A 124 9.70 -6.54 -3.48
C GLU A 124 11.01 -6.84 -4.22
N ALA A 125 11.01 -6.76 -5.55
CA ALA A 125 12.21 -6.95 -6.36
C ALA A 125 13.27 -5.88 -6.06
N GLU A 126 12.87 -4.62 -5.94
CA GLU A 126 13.79 -3.53 -5.59
C GLU A 126 14.36 -3.70 -4.18
N LEU A 127 13.51 -4.07 -3.20
CA LEU A 127 13.95 -4.33 -1.83
C LEU A 127 14.94 -5.50 -1.77
N ALA A 128 14.71 -6.55 -2.56
CA ALA A 128 15.63 -7.69 -2.66
C ALA A 128 16.99 -7.27 -3.24
N ARG A 129 16.99 -6.42 -4.28
CA ARG A 129 18.21 -5.87 -4.87
C ARG A 129 19.00 -5.03 -3.86
N VAL A 130 18.34 -4.07 -3.21
CA VAL A 130 18.98 -3.21 -2.20
C VAL A 130 19.57 -4.03 -1.05
N LYS A 131 18.86 -5.06 -0.58
CA LYS A 131 19.38 -5.96 0.46
C LYS A 131 20.63 -6.72 0.00
N LYS A 132 20.64 -7.20 -1.26
CA LYS A 132 21.78 -7.91 -1.82
C LYS A 132 22.99 -7.00 -1.95
N ASP A 133 22.80 -5.80 -2.53
CA ASP A 133 23.87 -4.82 -2.71
C ASP A 133 24.47 -4.39 -1.37
N ALA A 134 23.63 -4.18 -0.35
CA ALA A 134 24.09 -3.88 1.01
C ALA A 134 24.92 -5.01 1.62
N HIS A 135 24.51 -6.28 1.44
CA HIS A 135 25.28 -7.43 1.91
C HIS A 135 26.62 -7.58 1.17
N GLU A 136 26.64 -7.35 -0.15
CA GLU A 136 27.87 -7.40 -0.94
C GLU A 136 28.83 -6.29 -0.52
N GLN A 137 28.34 -5.08 -0.25
CA GLN A 137 29.15 -3.98 0.26
C GLN A 137 29.76 -4.30 1.63
N ILE A 138 28.94 -4.77 2.59
CA ILE A 138 29.43 -5.16 3.92
C ILE A 138 30.52 -6.23 3.80
N ARG A 139 30.30 -7.24 2.96
CA ARG A 139 31.28 -8.30 2.74
C ARG A 139 32.59 -7.77 2.14
N SER A 140 32.51 -6.89 1.13
CA SER A 140 33.70 -6.27 0.54
C SER A 140 34.46 -5.43 1.56
N ASP A 141 33.76 -4.67 2.40
CA ASP A 141 34.37 -3.83 3.41
C ASP A 141 35.06 -4.68 4.48
N GLU A 142 34.44 -5.79 4.90
CA GLU A 142 35.06 -6.75 5.82
C GLU A 142 36.31 -7.41 5.22
N ASP A 143 36.27 -7.80 3.95
CA ASP A 143 37.39 -8.45 3.28
C ASP A 143 38.56 -7.47 3.07
N GLN A 144 38.27 -6.21 2.71
CA GLN A 144 39.28 -5.15 2.68
C GLN A 144 39.87 -4.88 4.05
N TYR A 145 39.03 -4.82 5.10
CA TYR A 145 39.49 -4.65 6.46
C TYR A 145 40.42 -5.79 6.87
N ARG A 146 40.03 -7.06 6.63
CA ARG A 146 40.85 -8.24 6.90
C ARG A 146 42.19 -8.23 6.15
N ALA A 147 42.20 -7.78 4.89
CA ALA A 147 43.42 -7.73 4.08
C ALA A 147 44.40 -6.63 4.54
N LEU A 148 43.88 -5.47 4.96
CA LEU A 148 44.70 -4.33 5.40
C LEU A 148 45.11 -4.41 6.87
N TYR A 149 44.37 -5.14 7.70
CA TYR A 149 44.62 -5.21 9.15
C TYR A 149 46.05 -5.64 9.52
N PRO A 150 46.66 -6.67 8.90
CA PRO A 150 48.05 -7.04 9.20
C PRO A 150 49.07 -5.92 8.94
N GLN A 151 48.80 -5.01 8.00
CA GLN A 151 49.69 -3.88 7.68
C GLN A 151 49.64 -2.77 8.75
N LYS A 152 48.60 -2.76 9.60
CA LYS A 152 48.47 -1.82 10.71
C LYS A 152 49.21 -2.28 11.96
N LEU A 153 49.66 -3.53 12.00
CA LEU A 153 50.35 -4.08 13.16
C LEU A 153 51.77 -3.51 13.26
N THR A 154 52.06 -2.83 14.37
CA THR A 154 53.37 -2.28 14.70
C THR A 154 54.02 -3.11 15.81
N PHE A 155 55.30 -3.43 15.61
CA PHE A 155 56.12 -4.24 16.52
C PHE A 155 57.28 -3.40 17.07
N ASP A 156 56.95 -2.31 17.76
CA ASP A 156 57.90 -1.29 18.25
C ASP A 156 58.28 -1.44 19.73
N TYR A 157 57.71 -2.42 20.44
CA TYR A 157 57.99 -2.65 21.86
C TYR A 157 59.28 -3.44 22.10
N SER A 158 60.05 -3.01 23.10
CA SER A 158 61.24 -3.72 23.59
C SER A 158 60.94 -4.41 24.92
N PHE A 159 61.25 -5.71 25.00
CA PHE A 159 61.05 -6.52 26.20
C PHE A 159 61.96 -7.76 26.16
N GLU A 160 62.17 -8.39 27.31
CA GLU A 160 62.89 -9.66 27.41
C GLU A 160 61.93 -10.82 27.12
N ARG A 161 62.12 -11.48 25.97
CA ARG A 161 61.27 -12.58 25.51
C ARG A 161 61.44 -13.83 26.39
N ASP A 162 60.32 -14.51 26.68
CA ASP A 162 60.26 -15.82 27.36
C ASP A 162 60.97 -15.87 28.72
N LYS A 163 61.07 -14.72 29.40
CA LYS A 163 61.72 -14.60 30.71
C LYS A 163 60.69 -14.58 31.83
N ALA A 164 60.95 -15.37 32.88
CA ALA A 164 60.19 -15.33 34.12
C ALA A 164 60.23 -13.92 34.74
N PRO A 165 59.16 -13.47 35.44
CA PRO A 165 57.96 -14.26 35.79
C PRO A 165 56.82 -14.19 34.76
N PHE A 166 56.93 -13.36 33.72
CA PHE A 166 55.80 -13.06 32.83
C PHE A 166 55.81 -13.84 31.51
N ASN A 167 56.97 -14.37 31.10
CA ASN A 167 57.13 -15.20 29.89
C ASN A 167 56.41 -14.61 28.67
N ILE A 168 56.75 -13.37 28.31
CA ILE A 168 56.13 -12.65 27.20
C ILE A 168 56.68 -13.16 25.87
N HIS A 169 55.79 -13.62 24.98
CA HIS A 169 56.11 -14.17 23.66
C HIS A 169 56.14 -13.08 22.58
N SER A 170 55.14 -12.20 22.58
CA SER A 170 55.04 -11.09 21.62
C SER A 170 54.24 -9.93 22.18
N VAL A 171 54.67 -8.72 21.82
CA VAL A 171 53.92 -7.49 22.04
C VAL A 171 53.82 -6.77 20.71
N PHE A 172 52.60 -6.42 20.32
CA PHE A 172 52.32 -5.67 19.11
C PHE A 172 51.07 -4.84 19.30
N ARG A 173 50.92 -3.79 18.50
CA ARG A 173 49.75 -2.91 18.58
C ARG A 173 49.22 -2.60 17.20
N ASP A 174 47.95 -2.24 17.14
CA ASP A 174 47.41 -1.45 16.04
C ASP A 174 47.20 0.01 16.51
N ASP A 175 46.32 0.74 15.83
CA ASP A 175 45.98 2.14 16.19
C ASP A 175 45.10 2.24 17.46
N LYS A 176 44.53 1.14 17.95
CA LYS A 176 43.47 1.15 18.98
C LYS A 176 43.80 0.30 20.20
N PHE A 177 44.47 -0.83 20.03
CA PHE A 177 44.75 -1.81 21.06
C PHE A 177 46.22 -2.24 21.02
N THR A 178 46.77 -2.50 22.21
CA THR A 178 48.05 -3.21 22.37
C THR A 178 47.75 -4.64 22.80
N TYR A 179 48.31 -5.59 22.06
CA TYR A 179 48.18 -7.02 22.26
C TYR A 179 49.47 -7.56 22.88
N ILE A 180 49.33 -8.32 23.96
CA ILE A 180 50.43 -8.95 24.68
C ILE A 180 50.13 -10.44 24.77
N ALA A 181 50.90 -11.25 24.05
CA ALA A 181 50.85 -12.71 24.18
C ALA A 181 51.91 -13.14 25.19
N ALA A 182 51.48 -13.74 26.30
CA ALA A 182 52.35 -14.13 27.41
C ALA A 182 51.79 -15.34 28.16
N ASN A 183 52.64 -16.07 28.87
CA ASN A 183 52.28 -17.17 29.77
C ASN A 183 52.84 -16.91 31.18
N PRO A 184 52.26 -15.94 31.93
CA PRO A 184 52.85 -15.51 33.18
C PRO A 184 52.60 -16.54 34.30
N ASP A 185 53.61 -16.74 35.14
CA ASP A 185 53.53 -17.60 36.32
C ASP A 185 52.80 -16.90 37.50
N GLU A 186 52.60 -15.59 37.39
CA GLU A 186 51.94 -14.72 38.36
C GLU A 186 50.95 -13.75 37.69
N VAL A 187 50.06 -13.13 38.47
CA VAL A 187 49.11 -12.14 37.93
C VAL A 187 49.86 -10.87 37.52
N ALA A 188 49.84 -10.54 36.23
CA ALA A 188 50.42 -9.31 35.71
C ALA A 188 49.46 -8.11 35.84
N SER A 189 50.01 -6.93 36.11
CA SER A 189 49.30 -5.64 36.03
C SER A 189 50.00 -4.74 35.01
N PHE A 190 49.22 -4.12 34.13
CA PHE A 190 49.72 -3.24 33.07
C PHE A 190 49.37 -1.80 33.38
N TYR A 191 50.34 -0.90 33.11
CA TYR A 191 50.18 0.53 33.29
C TYR A 191 50.60 1.23 32.01
N GLU A 192 49.84 2.23 31.60
CA GLU A 192 50.23 3.16 30.55
C GLU A 192 51.02 4.30 31.18
N VAL A 193 52.23 4.56 30.67
CA VAL A 193 53.03 5.71 31.08
C VAL A 193 52.77 6.82 30.06
N LYS A 194 52.21 7.94 30.54
CA LYS A 194 51.98 9.15 29.73
C LYS A 194 53.20 10.05 29.68
#